data_AF-A0A512JDV0-F1
#
_entry.id   AF-A0A512JDV0-F1
#
_cell.length_a   1.000
_cell.length_b   1.000
_cell.length_c   1.000
_cell.angle_alpha   90.00
_cell.angle_beta   90.00
_cell.angle_gamma   90.00
#
_symmetry.space_group_name_H-M   'P 1'
#
loop_
_entity.id
_entity.type
_entity.pdbx_description
1 polymer ?
#
loop_
_entity_poly.entity_id
_entity_poly.type
_entity_poly.pdbx_seq_one_letter_code
_entity_poly.pdbx_strand_id
1 'polypeptide(L)'
;MPLDQQGQKMVVGLTSTGSNKNTDKTDFMNDAQVVWGGTTVIEQGKGPEQGIITLVAKDGTASAVFTGTATMQMQQDGPRINGQGTWEVVSGTGAYENYKGKGNYTRTATSKTDFEGEWKGSLTKGMRDPETTASPRR
;
A
#
# COMPACT_ATOMS: atom_id res chain seq x y z
N MET A 1 -13.57 17.73 9.72
CA MET A 1 -12.36 18.54 9.82
C MET A 1 -12.46 19.70 8.83
N PRO A 2 -12.44 20.95 9.28
CA PRO A 2 -12.40 22.12 8.41
C PRO A 2 -10.96 22.31 7.91
N LEU A 3 -10.83 22.72 6.64
CA LEU A 3 -9.58 23.05 5.97
C LEU A 3 -9.39 24.56 6.08
N ASP A 4 -8.24 25.05 6.57
CA ASP A 4 -7.93 26.48 6.52
C ASP A 4 -7.11 26.82 5.26
N GLN A 5 -7.44 27.95 4.65
CA GLN A 5 -6.99 28.36 3.31
C GLN A 5 -5.60 29.05 3.33
N GLN A 6 -4.70 28.70 4.26
CA GLN A 6 -3.53 29.57 4.57
C GLN A 6 -2.15 28.93 4.39
N GLY A 7 -2.02 27.83 3.64
CA GLY A 7 -0.70 27.26 3.36
C GLY A 7 -0.03 26.62 4.59
N GLN A 8 -0.81 26.28 5.62
CA GLN A 8 -0.32 25.49 6.74
C GLN A 8 -0.09 24.04 6.33
N LYS A 9 0.97 23.46 6.90
CA LYS A 9 1.31 22.05 6.82
C LYS A 9 0.14 21.20 7.30
N MET A 10 -0.45 20.43 6.40
CA MET A 10 -1.44 19.41 6.73
C MET A 10 -0.73 18.09 6.98
N VAL A 11 -0.96 17.46 8.14
CA VAL A 11 -0.54 16.09 8.41
C VAL A 11 -1.79 15.23 8.51
N VAL A 12 -1.93 14.27 7.61
CA VAL A 12 -3.10 13.38 7.51
C VAL A 12 -2.66 11.96 7.82
N GLY A 13 -3.28 11.37 8.84
CA GLY A 13 -3.22 9.92 9.04
C GLY A 13 -4.13 9.23 8.03
N LEU A 14 -3.58 8.26 7.30
CA LEU A 14 -4.30 7.40 6.38
C LEU A 14 -4.65 6.12 7.11
N THR A 15 -5.93 5.82 7.23
CA THR A 15 -6.40 4.49 7.60
C THR A 15 -7.62 4.19 6.77
N SER A 16 -7.49 3.20 5.90
CA SER A 16 -8.56 2.78 5.02
C SER A 16 -8.52 1.29 4.79
N THR A 17 -9.68 0.72 4.50
CA THR A 17 -9.82 -0.69 4.17
C THR A 17 -10.50 -0.82 2.82
N GLY A 18 -10.24 -1.93 2.14
CA GLY A 18 -10.80 -2.23 0.83
C GLY A 18 -10.63 -3.68 0.45
N SER A 19 -10.76 -3.97 -0.83
CA SER A 19 -10.54 -5.29 -1.39
C SER A 19 -9.56 -5.21 -2.56
N ASN A 20 -8.64 -6.16 -2.64
CA ASN A 20 -7.71 -6.27 -3.74
C ASN A 20 -8.43 -6.88 -4.95
N LYS A 21 -8.26 -6.28 -6.12
CA LYS A 21 -8.72 -6.84 -7.39
C LYS A 21 -7.51 -7.03 -8.28
N ASN A 22 -7.07 -8.28 -8.41
CA ASN A 22 -5.93 -8.62 -9.24
C ASN A 22 -6.41 -8.93 -10.67
N THR A 23 -5.78 -8.30 -11.66
CA THR A 23 -6.08 -8.51 -13.08
C THR A 23 -5.02 -9.34 -13.80
N ASP A 24 -3.92 -9.69 -13.12
CA ASP A 24 -2.84 -10.50 -13.67
C ASP A 24 -3.10 -12.00 -13.50
N LYS A 25 -2.42 -12.80 -14.33
CA LYS A 25 -2.56 -14.27 -14.35
C LYS A 25 -2.10 -14.98 -13.08
N THR A 26 -1.43 -14.27 -12.17
CA THR A 26 -0.91 -14.85 -10.93
C THR A 26 -1.97 -14.98 -9.85
N ASP A 27 -3.12 -14.30 -10.00
CA ASP A 27 -4.20 -14.24 -9.01
C ASP A 27 -3.70 -13.88 -7.60
N PHE A 28 -2.57 -13.17 -7.52
CA PHE A 28 -1.89 -12.91 -6.26
C PHE A 28 -2.80 -12.12 -5.32
N MET A 29 -3.20 -12.77 -4.22
CA MET A 29 -4.06 -12.21 -3.18
C MET A 29 -5.34 -11.57 -3.73
N ASN A 30 -5.89 -12.09 -4.83
CA ASN A 30 -7.14 -11.58 -5.36
C ASN A 30 -8.25 -11.74 -4.31
N ASP A 31 -9.13 -10.75 -4.24
CA ASP A 31 -10.19 -10.62 -3.22
C ASP A 31 -9.70 -10.51 -1.76
N ALA A 32 -8.39 -10.43 -1.51
CA ALA A 32 -7.87 -10.20 -0.16
C ALA A 32 -8.34 -8.84 0.39
N GLN A 33 -8.58 -8.80 1.71
CA GLN A 33 -8.81 -7.53 2.39
C GLN A 33 -7.54 -6.69 2.32
N VAL A 34 -7.71 -5.42 1.94
CA VAL A 34 -6.64 -4.42 1.96
C VAL A 34 -6.79 -3.62 3.24
N VAL A 35 -5.71 -3.45 3.99
CA VAL A 35 -5.58 -2.49 5.08
C VAL A 35 -4.46 -1.52 4.71
N TRP A 36 -4.82 -0.27 4.47
CA TRP A 36 -3.88 0.78 4.11
C TRP A 36 -3.67 1.70 5.31
N GLY A 37 -2.44 1.76 5.81
CA GLY A 37 -2.05 2.62 6.93
C GLY A 37 -0.87 3.51 6.56
N GLY A 38 -0.92 4.80 6.87
CA GLY A 38 0.21 5.68 6.58
C GLY A 38 0.01 7.13 7.00
N THR A 39 0.91 7.97 6.52
CA THR A 39 0.88 9.42 6.76
C THR A 39 1.12 10.15 5.45
N THR A 40 0.37 11.22 5.25
CA THR A 40 0.59 12.20 4.18
C THR A 40 0.87 13.55 4.82
N VAL A 41 1.93 14.23 4.37
CA VAL A 41 2.22 15.62 4.72
C VAL A 41 2.01 16.46 3.46
N ILE A 42 1.10 17.44 3.51
CA ILE A 42 0.84 18.36 2.40
C ILE A 42 1.17 19.78 2.85
N GLU A 43 2.13 20.39 2.17
CA GLU A 43 2.49 21.80 2.33
C GLU A 43 2.28 22.48 0.98
N GLN A 44 1.52 23.58 0.96
CA GLN A 44 1.22 24.31 -0.29
C GLN A 44 0.67 23.42 -1.42
N GLY A 45 -0.17 22.43 -1.07
CA GLY A 45 -0.84 21.55 -2.04
C GLY A 45 -0.05 20.32 -2.50
N LYS A 46 1.17 20.09 -2.01
CA LYS A 46 1.96 18.90 -2.32
C LYS A 46 2.78 18.42 -1.12
N GLY A 47 3.10 17.14 -1.04
CA GLY A 47 4.16 16.68 -0.16
C GLY A 47 4.26 15.16 -0.05
N PRO A 48 5.16 14.66 0.82
CA PRO A 48 5.47 13.24 0.89
C PRO A 48 4.33 12.43 1.50
N GLU A 49 4.22 11.18 1.08
CA GLU A 49 3.42 10.17 1.75
C GLU A 49 4.21 8.87 1.93
N GLN A 50 3.92 8.15 3.01
CA GLN A 50 4.54 6.86 3.28
C GLN A 50 3.68 6.01 4.23
N GLY A 51 3.89 4.71 4.23
CA GLY A 51 3.19 3.81 5.14
C GLY A 51 3.35 2.33 4.78
N ILE A 52 2.38 1.54 5.23
CA ILE A 52 2.31 0.10 5.01
C ILE A 52 0.93 -0.25 4.46
N ILE A 53 0.92 -1.10 3.44
CA ILE A 53 -0.27 -1.79 2.94
C ILE A 53 -0.17 -3.25 3.39
N THR A 54 -1.23 -3.76 4.01
CA THR A 54 -1.33 -5.17 4.38
C THR A 54 -2.51 -5.80 3.64
N LEU A 55 -2.22 -6.85 2.88
CA LEU A 55 -3.20 -7.73 2.27
C LEU A 55 -3.44 -8.91 3.20
N VAL A 56 -4.71 -9.23 3.44
CA VAL A 56 -5.15 -10.33 4.31
C VAL A 56 -6.04 -11.28 3.53
N ALA A 57 -5.59 -12.52 3.38
CA ALA A 57 -6.34 -13.62 2.80
C ALA A 57 -6.49 -14.76 3.82
N LYS A 58 -7.25 -15.80 3.46
CA LYS A 58 -7.51 -16.95 4.35
C LYS A 58 -6.25 -17.76 4.69
N ASP A 59 -5.26 -17.75 3.81
CA ASP A 59 -4.06 -18.59 3.81
C ASP A 59 -2.78 -17.80 4.13
N GLY A 60 -2.91 -16.52 4.49
CA GLY A 60 -1.82 -15.70 4.98
C GLY A 60 -1.99 -14.22 4.70
N THR A 61 -0.92 -13.47 4.96
CA THR A 61 -0.84 -12.03 4.75
C THR A 61 0.36 -11.67 3.88
N ALA A 62 0.31 -10.54 3.19
CA ALA A 62 1.48 -9.90 2.61
C ALA A 62 1.48 -8.41 2.95
N SER A 63 2.61 -7.89 3.41
CA SER A 63 2.77 -6.47 3.73
C SER A 63 3.82 -5.83 2.83
N ALA A 64 3.49 -4.65 2.33
CA ALA A 64 4.39 -3.82 1.55
C ALA A 64 4.52 -2.43 2.17
N VAL A 65 5.73 -1.90 2.22
CA VAL A 65 5.94 -0.48 2.50
C VAL A 65 5.68 0.31 1.23
N PHE A 66 5.09 1.50 1.36
CA PHE A 66 4.97 2.43 0.25
C PHE A 66 5.58 3.78 0.61
N THR A 67 6.14 4.45 -0.39
CA THR A 67 6.64 5.82 -0.31
C THR A 67 6.28 6.55 -1.60
N GLY A 68 5.92 7.82 -1.49
CA GLY A 68 5.44 8.56 -2.63
C GLY A 68 5.22 10.04 -2.34
N THR A 69 4.45 10.66 -3.21
CA THR A 69 4.07 12.07 -3.14
C THR A 69 2.57 12.20 -3.35
N ALA A 70 1.93 12.98 -2.50
CA ALA A 70 0.55 13.39 -2.64
C ALA A 70 0.44 14.83 -3.16
N THR A 71 -0.60 15.09 -3.94
CA THR A 71 -1.01 16.42 -4.39
C THR A 71 -2.47 16.64 -4.02
N MET A 72 -2.80 17.83 -3.54
CA MET A 72 -4.16 18.24 -3.20
C MET A 72 -4.60 19.34 -4.17
N GLN A 73 -5.75 19.13 -4.78
CA GLN A 73 -6.39 20.09 -5.67
C GLN A 73 -7.79 20.38 -5.14
N MET A 74 -8.13 21.65 -4.98
CA MET A 74 -9.51 22.05 -4.66
C MET A 74 -10.34 21.94 -5.94
N GLN A 75 -11.35 21.08 -5.94
CA GLN A 75 -12.36 20.97 -6.99
C GLN A 75 -13.67 21.60 -6.51
N GLN A 76 -14.64 21.74 -7.41
CA GLN A 76 -15.93 22.38 -7.13
C GLN A 76 -16.75 21.65 -6.05
N ASP A 77 -16.55 20.34 -5.94
CA ASP A 77 -17.18 19.39 -5.03
C ASP A 77 -16.36 19.09 -3.76
N GLY A 78 -15.09 19.53 -3.69
CA GLY A 78 -14.24 19.36 -2.52
C GLY A 78 -12.75 19.15 -2.85
N PRO A 79 -11.90 18.88 -1.84
CA PRO A 79 -10.51 18.56 -2.07
C PRO A 79 -10.37 17.18 -2.71
N ARG A 80 -9.63 17.09 -3.81
CA ARG A 80 -9.17 15.83 -4.40
C ARG A 80 -7.70 15.63 -4.07
N ILE A 81 -7.37 14.47 -3.52
CA ILE A 81 -5.98 14.11 -3.19
C ILE A 81 -5.53 12.98 -4.11
N ASN A 82 -4.51 13.25 -4.93
CA ASN A 82 -3.90 12.24 -5.78
C ASN A 82 -2.53 11.86 -5.21
N GLY A 83 -2.26 10.57 -5.07
CA GLY A 83 -0.98 10.03 -4.63
C GLY A 83 -0.32 9.18 -5.73
N GLN A 84 0.99 9.20 -5.77
CA GLN A 84 1.78 8.31 -6.62
C GLN A 84 3.10 7.99 -5.95
N GLY A 85 3.60 6.78 -6.18
CA GLY A 85 4.85 6.37 -5.56
C GLY A 85 5.22 4.93 -5.88
N THR A 86 6.06 4.37 -5.03
CA THR A 86 6.55 2.99 -5.13
C THR A 86 6.13 2.18 -3.92
N TRP A 87 6.05 0.87 -4.11
CA TRP A 87 5.85 -0.09 -3.02
C TRP A 87 6.89 -1.21 -3.10
N GLU A 88 7.19 -1.82 -1.95
CA GLU A 88 8.07 -2.99 -1.82
C GLU A 88 7.54 -3.95 -0.76
N VAL A 89 7.43 -5.24 -1.08
CA VAL A 89 7.02 -6.29 -0.14
C VAL A 89 8.11 -6.49 0.91
N VAL A 90 7.74 -6.31 2.17
CA VAL A 90 8.66 -6.43 3.32
C VAL A 90 8.44 -7.71 4.10
N SER A 91 7.23 -8.25 4.10
CA SER A 91 6.91 -9.49 4.81
C SER A 91 5.71 -10.21 4.19
N GLY A 92 5.64 -11.51 4.44
CA GLY A 92 4.48 -12.33 4.15
C GLY A 92 4.41 -13.51 5.10
N THR A 93 3.22 -14.06 5.28
CA THR A 93 2.94 -15.21 6.16
C THR A 93 2.19 -16.30 5.39
N GLY A 94 2.22 -17.54 5.89
CA GLY A 94 1.51 -18.66 5.28
C GLY A 94 1.90 -18.90 3.82
N ALA A 95 0.92 -18.93 2.92
CA ALA A 95 1.16 -19.17 1.49
C ALA A 95 2.06 -18.11 0.82
N TYR A 96 2.13 -16.91 1.42
CA TYR A 96 2.84 -15.73 0.93
C TYR A 96 4.19 -15.50 1.59
N GLU A 97 4.66 -16.43 2.42
CA GLU A 97 6.04 -16.43 2.90
C GLU A 97 7.04 -16.34 1.74
N ASN A 98 8.13 -15.62 1.98
CA ASN A 98 9.25 -15.44 1.05
C ASN A 98 8.90 -14.74 -0.27
N TYR A 99 7.69 -14.21 -0.43
CA TYR A 99 7.43 -13.34 -1.57
C TYR A 99 8.27 -12.07 -1.46
N LYS A 100 8.83 -11.69 -2.61
CA LYS A 100 9.48 -10.40 -2.85
C LYS A 100 8.76 -9.74 -3.99
N GLY A 101 8.73 -8.42 -3.97
CA GLY A 101 8.15 -7.68 -5.06
C GLY A 101 8.25 -6.20 -4.83
N LYS A 102 8.17 -5.47 -5.94
CA LYS A 102 8.15 -4.02 -5.93
C LYS A 102 7.45 -3.51 -7.16
N GLY A 103 7.00 -2.26 -7.08
CA GLY A 103 6.29 -1.64 -8.17
C GLY A 103 5.97 -0.20 -7.90
N ASN A 104 5.08 0.34 -8.73
CA ASN A 104 4.53 1.67 -8.60
C ASN A 104 3.07 1.59 -8.19
N TYR A 105 2.56 2.65 -7.58
CA TYR A 105 1.14 2.84 -7.34
C TYR A 105 0.70 4.24 -7.73
N THR A 106 -0.59 4.37 -8.02
CA THR A 106 -1.34 5.62 -8.06
C THR A 106 -2.56 5.49 -7.17
N ARG A 107 -3.05 6.60 -6.63
CA ARG A 107 -4.32 6.65 -5.90
C ARG A 107 -5.01 7.98 -6.10
N THR A 108 -6.33 7.96 -6.04
CA THR A 108 -7.17 9.15 -5.95
C THR A 108 -8.14 8.99 -4.80
N ALA A 109 -8.05 9.87 -3.80
CA ALA A 109 -9.12 10.05 -2.82
C ALA A 109 -10.15 11.03 -3.40
N THR A 110 -11.37 10.53 -3.60
CA THR A 110 -12.52 11.30 -4.09
C THR A 110 -13.38 11.81 -2.94
N SER A 111 -13.25 11.23 -1.74
CA SER A 111 -13.91 11.70 -0.53
C SER A 111 -12.99 11.52 0.69
N LYS A 112 -13.51 11.81 1.90
CA LYS A 112 -12.78 11.56 3.16
C LYS A 112 -12.65 10.07 3.48
N THR A 113 -13.51 9.23 2.92
CA THR A 113 -13.60 7.80 3.23
C THR A 113 -13.29 6.93 2.02
N ASP A 114 -13.39 7.49 0.82
CA ASP A 114 -13.31 6.73 -0.42
C ASP A 114 -12.07 7.14 -1.20
N PHE A 115 -11.30 6.13 -1.60
CA PHE A 115 -10.23 6.29 -2.55
C PHE A 115 -10.14 5.05 -3.43
N GLU A 116 -9.67 5.25 -4.66
CA GLU A 116 -9.31 4.20 -5.58
C GLU A 116 -7.80 4.20 -5.75
N GLY A 117 -7.20 3.01 -5.78
CA GLY A 117 -5.77 2.83 -5.95
C GLY A 117 -5.49 1.79 -7.02
N GLU A 118 -4.46 2.03 -7.81
CA GLU A 118 -3.92 1.07 -8.77
C GLU A 118 -2.46 0.81 -8.39
N TRP A 119 -2.07 -0.45 -8.29
CA TRP A 119 -0.67 -0.84 -8.12
C TRP A 119 -0.25 -1.79 -9.22
N LYS A 120 0.95 -1.56 -9.76
CA LYS A 120 1.58 -2.37 -10.80
C LYS A 120 3.01 -2.68 -10.43
N GLY A 121 3.39 -3.95 -10.54
CA GLY A 121 4.76 -4.36 -10.26
C GLY A 121 4.97 -5.84 -10.48
N SER A 122 6.11 -6.31 -10.00
CA SER A 122 6.51 -7.70 -10.15
C SER A 122 6.59 -8.37 -8.78
N LEU A 123 6.12 -9.61 -8.71
CA LEU A 123 6.18 -10.47 -7.54
C LEU A 123 6.90 -11.76 -7.89
N THR A 124 7.84 -12.17 -7.05
CA THR A 124 8.54 -13.44 -7.15
C THR A 124 8.50 -14.14 -5.80
N LYS A 125 8.15 -15.43 -5.81
CA LYS A 125 8.29 -16.27 -4.63
C LYS A 125 9.75 -16.65 -4.48
N GLY A 126 10.40 -16.21 -3.40
CA GLY A 126 11.73 -16.69 -3.05
C GLY A 126 11.68 -18.19 -2.79
N MET A 127 12.75 -18.90 -3.17
CA MET A 127 12.93 -20.28 -2.72
C MET A 127 12.98 -20.27 -1.19
N ARG A 128 12.17 -21.15 -0.57
CA ARG A 128 12.37 -21.49 0.84
C ARG A 128 13.75 -22.16 0.88
N ASP A 129 14.68 -21.61 1.65
CA ASP A 129 15.95 -22.29 1.90
C ASP A 129 15.61 -23.72 2.34
N PRO A 130 16.20 -24.77 1.73
CA PRO A 130 15.98 -26.12 2.20
C PRO A 130 16.35 -26.15 3.67
N GLU A 131 15.41 -26.60 4.51
CA GLU A 131 15.66 -26.83 5.94
C GLU A 131 17.04 -27.46 6.07
N THR A 132 17.94 -26.78 6.77
CA THR A 132 19.19 -27.40 7.18
C THR A 132 18.79 -28.47 8.19
N THR A 133 18.48 -29.68 7.72
CA THR A 133 18.43 -30.87 8.55
C THR A 133 19.84 -31.09 9.08
N ALA A 134 20.14 -30.46 10.21
CA ALA A 134 21.27 -30.83 11.03
C ALA A 134 20.98 -32.24 11.56
N SER A 135 21.44 -33.26 10.82
CA SER A 135 21.54 -34.62 11.33
C SER A 135 22.39 -34.58 12.61
N PRO A 136 21.90 -35.09 13.75
CA PRO A 136 22.77 -35.28 14.90
C PRO A 136 23.81 -36.33 14.52
N ARG A 137 25.10 -35.95 14.56
CA ARG A 137 26.20 -36.92 14.46
C ARG A 137 26.06 -37.89 15.63
N ARG A 138 26.11 -39.19 15.30
CA ARG A 138 26.22 -40.30 16.25
C ARG A 138 27.48 -40.17 17.09
#